data_AF-A0A512DBC3-F1
#
_entry.id   AF-A0A512DBC3-F1
#
_cell.length_a   1.000
_cell.length_b   1.000
_cell.length_c   1.000
_cell.angle_alpha   90.00
_cell.angle_beta   90.00
_cell.angle_gamma   90.00
#
_symmetry.space_group_name_H-M   'P 1'
#
loop_
_entity.id
_entity.type
_entity.pdbx_description
1 polymer ?
#
loop_
_entity_poly.entity_id
_entity_poly.type
_entity_poly.pdbx_seq_one_letter_code
_entity_poly.pdbx_strand_id
1 'polypeptide(L)'
;MLTDDPNNVRAFQALAEIVRRRAAENVVDGDPLAAPHDEYEKQRAADLAVWSLGEELAGHPRAWYPLIELARLSVHDDHDGAMRRLLTAAERDPSGEALAEGLAVLRDAGQPVEALGLGVGHWRPKEHTPKVGEHLVHAALEADRAYEARQHLQSLDFYRDQRAVADLKAELGALIAQAESRTAGA
;
A
#
# COMPACT_ATOMS: atom_id res chain seq x y z
N MET A 1 11.90 -11.82 -14.91
CA MET A 1 10.79 -11.14 -15.64
C MET A 1 9.50 -11.32 -14.84
N LEU A 2 8.40 -10.63 -15.15
CA LEU A 2 7.13 -10.79 -14.41
C LEU A 2 6.54 -12.20 -14.49
N THR A 3 6.89 -12.96 -15.54
CA THR A 3 6.59 -14.38 -15.67
C THR A 3 7.31 -15.27 -14.64
N ASP A 4 8.48 -14.84 -14.18
CA ASP A 4 9.30 -15.59 -13.23
C ASP A 4 9.05 -15.14 -11.79
N ASP A 5 8.81 -13.83 -11.62
CA ASP A 5 8.48 -13.19 -10.36
C ASP A 5 7.39 -12.14 -10.58
N PRO A 6 6.11 -12.47 -10.33
CA PRO A 6 5.01 -11.53 -10.49
C PRO A 6 5.03 -10.40 -9.46
N ASN A 7 5.92 -10.49 -8.45
CA ASN A 7 6.09 -9.48 -7.41
C ASN A 7 7.31 -8.57 -7.67
N ASN A 8 7.92 -8.66 -8.85
CA ASN A 8 8.99 -7.76 -9.24
C ASN A 8 8.43 -6.35 -9.48
N VAL A 9 8.44 -5.54 -8.42
CA VAL A 9 7.93 -4.16 -8.38
C VAL A 9 8.44 -3.33 -9.54
N ARG A 10 9.76 -3.37 -9.80
CA ARG A 10 10.38 -2.57 -10.87
C ARG A 10 9.90 -2.98 -12.25
N ALA A 11 9.77 -4.28 -12.50
CA ALA A 11 9.29 -4.79 -13.78
C ALA A 11 7.81 -4.47 -13.98
N PHE A 12 6.99 -4.57 -12.93
CA PHE A 12 5.59 -4.20 -12.97
C PHE A 12 5.43 -2.71 -13.28
N GLN A 13 6.12 -1.84 -12.53
CA GLN A 13 6.04 -0.39 -12.72
C GLN A 13 6.49 0.04 -14.12
N ALA A 14 7.58 -0.54 -14.65
CA ALA A 14 8.03 -0.27 -16.00
C ALA A 14 6.99 -0.68 -17.06
N LEU A 15 6.34 -1.83 -16.88
CA LEU A 15 5.29 -2.27 -17.80
C LEU A 15 4.01 -1.42 -17.66
N ALA A 16 3.63 -1.08 -16.42
CA ALA A 16 2.52 -0.19 -16.11
C ALA A 16 2.70 1.18 -16.79
N GLU A 17 3.90 1.77 -16.74
CA GLU A 17 4.20 3.03 -17.42
C GLU A 17 4.03 2.92 -18.95
N ILE A 18 4.52 1.83 -19.55
CA ILE A 18 4.38 1.59 -21.00
C ILE A 18 2.91 1.48 -21.40
N VAL A 19 2.09 0.73 -20.65
CA VAL A 19 0.66 0.58 -20.99
C VAL A 19 -0.14 1.85 -20.72
N ARG A 20 0.18 2.61 -19.66
CA ARG A 20 -0.41 3.93 -19.40
C ARG A 20 -0.18 4.89 -20.57
N ARG A 21 1.09 5.02 -21.01
CA ARG A 21 1.45 5.91 -22.12
C ARG A 21 0.74 5.53 -23.42
N ARG A 22 0.73 4.24 -23.77
CA ARG A 22 0.03 3.76 -24.97
C ARG A 22 -1.48 3.99 -24.92
N ALA A 23 -2.10 3.77 -23.76
CA ALA A 23 -3.53 3.99 -23.60
C ALA A 23 -3.91 5.47 -23.75
N ALA A 24 -3.10 6.38 -23.18
CA ALA A 24 -3.30 7.82 -23.32
C ALA A 24 -3.08 8.33 -24.76
N GLU A 25 -2.10 7.78 -25.49
CA GLU A 25 -1.85 8.11 -26.89
C GLU A 25 -3.01 7.67 -27.81
N ASN A 26 -3.60 6.50 -27.58
CA ASN A 26 -4.71 5.97 -28.39
C ASN A 26 -6.00 6.78 -28.25
N VAL A 27 -6.19 7.55 -27.17
CA VAL A 27 -7.35 8.43 -27.00
C VAL A 27 -7.28 9.62 -27.97
N VAL A 28 -6.08 10.07 -28.36
CA VAL A 28 -5.86 11.27 -29.19
C VAL A 28 -6.12 11.03 -30.69
N ASP A 29 -6.12 9.77 -31.14
CA ASP A 29 -6.18 9.40 -32.57
C ASP A 29 -7.61 9.09 -33.06
N GLY A 30 -8.64 9.39 -32.25
CA GLY A 30 -10.04 9.07 -32.50
C GLY A 30 -10.90 10.28 -32.83
N ASP A 31 -11.22 10.44 -34.11
CA ASP A 31 -12.19 11.40 -34.69
C ASP A 31 -11.78 12.89 -34.68
N PRO A 32 -11.43 13.49 -35.84
CA PRO A 32 -11.12 14.92 -35.96
C PRO A 32 -12.32 15.87 -35.71
N LEU A 33 -13.52 15.32 -35.46
CA LEU A 33 -14.71 16.06 -35.03
C LEU A 33 -15.01 15.89 -33.53
N ALA A 34 -14.20 15.13 -32.78
CA ALA A 34 -14.32 15.03 -31.34
C ALA A 34 -13.94 16.36 -30.66
N ALA A 35 -14.62 16.70 -29.57
CA ALA A 35 -14.24 17.83 -28.72
C ALA A 35 -12.80 17.63 -28.18
N PRO A 36 -12.09 18.69 -27.79
CA PRO A 36 -10.75 18.56 -27.22
C PRO A 36 -10.75 17.51 -26.11
N HIS A 37 -9.95 16.45 -26.27
CA HIS A 37 -9.90 15.35 -25.30
C HIS A 37 -9.62 15.89 -23.90
N ASP A 38 -10.51 15.55 -22.97
CA ASP A 38 -10.38 15.90 -21.57
C ASP A 38 -9.20 15.10 -20.98
N GLU A 39 -8.33 15.77 -20.21
CA GLU A 39 -7.26 15.11 -19.46
C GLU A 39 -7.83 13.99 -18.55
N TYR A 40 -9.08 14.14 -18.13
CA TYR A 40 -9.82 13.10 -17.41
C TYR A 40 -9.99 11.80 -18.22
N GLU A 41 -10.26 11.87 -19.53
CA GLU A 41 -10.42 10.68 -20.37
C GLU A 41 -9.08 9.94 -20.58
N LYS A 42 -7.98 10.68 -20.76
CA LYS A 42 -6.64 10.11 -20.86
C LYS A 42 -6.25 9.39 -19.56
N GLN A 43 -6.51 10.02 -18.42
CA GLN A 43 -6.23 9.43 -17.11
C GLN A 43 -7.05 8.15 -16.90
N ARG A 44 -8.35 8.18 -17.21
CA ARG A 44 -9.22 6.99 -17.13
C ARG A 44 -8.72 5.86 -18.03
N ALA A 45 -8.33 6.14 -19.27
CA ALA A 45 -7.78 5.13 -20.18
C ALA A 45 -6.47 4.52 -19.65
N ALA A 46 -5.60 5.36 -19.08
CA ALA A 46 -4.35 4.92 -18.46
C ALA A 46 -4.60 4.01 -17.24
N ASP A 47 -5.53 4.37 -16.37
CA ASP A 47 -5.88 3.57 -15.18
C ASP A 47 -6.56 2.25 -15.56
N LEU A 48 -7.44 2.24 -16.57
CA LEU A 48 -8.03 1.01 -17.12
C LEU A 48 -6.97 0.07 -17.70
N ALA A 49 -5.94 0.60 -18.37
CA ALA A 49 -4.85 -0.23 -18.89
C ALA A 49 -4.05 -0.89 -17.77
N VAL A 50 -3.79 -0.17 -16.68
CA VAL A 50 -3.09 -0.71 -15.51
C VAL A 50 -3.97 -1.71 -14.77
N TRP A 51 -5.27 -1.45 -14.70
CA TRP A 51 -6.25 -2.38 -14.16
C TRP A 51 -6.22 -3.72 -14.90
N SER A 52 -6.30 -3.69 -16.24
CA SER A 52 -6.23 -4.92 -17.04
C SER A 52 -4.93 -5.69 -16.83
N LEU A 53 -3.79 -4.99 -16.76
CA LEU A 53 -2.49 -5.60 -16.44
C LEU A 53 -2.49 -6.24 -15.05
N GLY A 54 -3.04 -5.55 -14.05
CA GLY A 54 -3.14 -6.04 -12.68
C GLY A 54 -3.99 -7.31 -12.59
N GLU A 55 -5.16 -7.32 -13.21
CA GLU A 55 -6.08 -8.47 -13.22
C GLU A 55 -5.43 -9.69 -13.91
N GLU A 56 -4.73 -9.49 -15.03
CA GLU A 56 -4.03 -10.57 -15.74
C GLU A 56 -2.96 -11.22 -14.84
N LEU A 57 -2.18 -10.41 -14.12
CA LEU A 57 -1.11 -10.92 -13.25
C LEU A 57 -1.60 -11.42 -11.89
N ALA A 58 -2.70 -10.89 -11.37
CA ALA A 58 -3.28 -11.28 -10.08
C ALA A 58 -3.79 -12.73 -10.06
N GLY A 59 -4.06 -13.32 -11.23
CA GLY A 59 -4.41 -14.74 -11.38
C GLY A 59 -3.30 -15.69 -10.94
N HIS A 60 -2.05 -15.24 -10.88
CA HIS A 60 -0.94 -16.07 -10.41
C HIS A 60 -1.03 -16.28 -8.88
N PRO A 61 -1.01 -17.52 -8.34
CA PRO A 61 -1.25 -17.78 -6.92
C PRO A 61 -0.31 -17.08 -5.93
N ARG A 62 0.90 -16.76 -6.37
CA ARG A 62 1.92 -16.06 -5.57
C ARG A 62 1.98 -14.54 -5.82
N ALA A 63 1.17 -14.01 -6.72
CA ALA A 63 1.17 -12.59 -7.05
C ALA A 63 0.45 -11.82 -5.95
N TRP A 64 1.20 -11.05 -5.18
CA TRP A 64 0.68 -10.10 -4.19
C TRP A 64 0.81 -8.67 -4.71
N TYR A 65 1.89 -8.31 -5.41
CA TYR A 65 2.10 -6.92 -5.85
C TYR A 65 1.02 -6.42 -6.85
N PRO A 66 0.58 -7.21 -7.85
CA PRO A 66 -0.55 -6.81 -8.70
C PRO A 66 -1.85 -6.55 -7.92
N LEU A 67 -2.09 -7.28 -6.83
CA LEU A 67 -3.25 -7.05 -5.96
C LEU A 67 -3.13 -5.71 -5.20
N ILE A 68 -1.92 -5.33 -4.78
CA ILE A 68 -1.65 -4.01 -4.19
C ILE A 68 -1.97 -2.89 -5.19
N GLU A 69 -1.53 -3.02 -6.44
CA GLU A 69 -1.77 -2.01 -7.47
C GLU A 69 -3.26 -1.90 -7.83
N LEU A 70 -3.97 -3.03 -7.94
CA LEU A 70 -5.43 -3.02 -8.12
C LEU A 70 -6.14 -2.36 -6.93
N ALA A 71 -5.72 -2.65 -5.70
CA ALA A 71 -6.27 -2.01 -4.52
C ALA A 71 -6.00 -0.50 -4.51
N ARG A 72 -4.82 -0.05 -4.93
CA ARG A 72 -4.47 1.38 -5.05
C ARG A 72 -5.38 2.11 -6.04
N LEU A 73 -5.73 1.47 -7.15
CA LEU A 73 -6.67 2.02 -8.13
C LEU A 73 -8.11 2.03 -7.63
N SER A 74 -8.50 1.07 -6.78
CA SER A 74 -9.90 0.92 -6.34
C SER A 74 -10.20 1.52 -4.98
N VAL A 75 -9.22 1.97 -4.19
CA VAL A 75 -9.42 2.32 -2.76
C VAL A 75 -10.54 3.33 -2.50
N HIS A 76 -10.76 4.27 -3.44
CA HIS A 76 -11.82 5.28 -3.34
C HIS A 76 -13.13 4.90 -4.04
N ASP A 77 -13.06 4.13 -5.13
CA ASP A 77 -14.22 3.83 -6.00
C ASP A 77 -14.87 2.46 -5.72
N ASP A 78 -14.09 1.48 -5.24
CA ASP A 78 -14.50 0.13 -4.83
C ASP A 78 -13.70 -0.28 -3.58
N HIS A 79 -14.06 0.34 -2.46
CA HIS A 79 -13.37 0.17 -1.18
C HIS A 79 -13.41 -1.30 -0.69
N ASP A 80 -14.57 -1.96 -0.75
CA ASP A 80 -14.71 -3.36 -0.33
C ASP A 80 -13.88 -4.30 -1.21
N GLY A 81 -13.80 -4.04 -2.51
CA GLY A 81 -12.91 -4.76 -3.41
C GLY A 81 -11.44 -4.48 -3.11
N ALA A 82 -11.07 -3.23 -2.81
CA ALA A 82 -9.70 -2.88 -2.40
C ALA A 82 -9.29 -3.67 -1.15
N MET A 83 -10.12 -3.66 -0.11
CA MET A 83 -9.85 -4.38 1.14
C MET A 83 -9.69 -5.89 0.95
N ARG A 84 -10.54 -6.51 0.12
CA ARG A 84 -10.40 -7.94 -0.22
C ARG A 84 -9.08 -8.23 -0.93
N ARG A 85 -8.68 -7.39 -1.88
CA ARG A 85 -7.40 -7.53 -2.60
C ARG A 85 -6.21 -7.39 -1.66
N LEU A 86 -6.22 -6.40 -0.76
CA LEU A 86 -5.16 -6.19 0.23
C LEU A 86 -5.04 -7.38 1.20
N LEU A 87 -6.18 -7.91 1.67
CA LEU A 87 -6.19 -9.11 2.51
C LEU A 87 -5.57 -10.30 1.78
N THR A 88 -6.01 -10.58 0.55
CA THR A 88 -5.44 -11.67 -0.26
C THR A 88 -3.95 -11.46 -0.54
N ALA A 89 -3.50 -10.21 -0.76
CA ALA A 89 -2.09 -9.91 -0.95
C ALA A 89 -1.27 -10.26 0.30
N ALA A 90 -1.74 -9.85 1.48
CA ALA A 90 -1.10 -10.16 2.75
C ALA A 90 -1.02 -11.68 3.03
N GLU A 91 -2.06 -12.44 2.66
CA GLU A 91 -2.07 -13.90 2.80
C GLU A 91 -1.08 -14.61 1.86
N ARG A 92 -0.83 -14.05 0.67
CA ARG A 92 0.10 -14.62 -0.32
C ARG A 92 1.57 -14.37 0.00
N ASP A 93 1.86 -13.46 0.92
CA ASP A 93 3.22 -13.08 1.28
C ASP A 93 3.53 -13.33 2.77
N PRO A 94 4.26 -14.41 3.10
CA PRO A 94 4.64 -14.70 4.47
C PRO A 94 5.71 -13.76 5.04
N SER A 95 6.36 -12.93 4.22
CA SER A 95 7.39 -11.98 4.68
C SER A 95 6.79 -10.69 5.26
N GLY A 96 5.52 -10.43 4.99
CA GLY A 96 4.82 -9.21 5.40
C GLY A 96 5.17 -7.95 4.58
N GLU A 97 5.92 -8.07 3.49
CA GLU A 97 6.12 -6.99 2.52
C GLU A 97 4.79 -6.54 1.89
N ALA A 98 3.94 -7.48 1.47
CA ALA A 98 2.62 -7.18 0.91
C ALA A 98 1.72 -6.49 1.94
N LEU A 99 1.81 -6.92 3.20
CA LEU A 99 1.08 -6.27 4.29
C LEU A 99 1.57 -4.82 4.47
N ALA A 100 2.89 -4.59 4.52
CA ALA A 100 3.45 -3.24 4.64
C ALA A 100 3.01 -2.33 3.48
N GLU A 101 3.08 -2.80 2.23
CA GLU A 101 2.61 -2.06 1.06
C GLU A 101 1.09 -1.78 1.11
N GLY A 102 0.29 -2.74 1.57
CA GLY A 102 -1.15 -2.54 1.76
C GLY A 102 -1.49 -1.50 2.84
N LEU A 103 -0.73 -1.48 3.93
CA LEU A 103 -0.85 -0.43 4.95
C LEU A 103 -0.47 0.95 4.40
N ALA A 104 0.58 1.02 3.57
CA ALA A 104 0.96 2.26 2.90
C ALA A 104 -0.15 2.77 1.97
N VAL A 105 -0.77 1.89 1.15
CA VAL A 105 -1.91 2.25 0.30
C VAL A 105 -3.06 2.89 1.10
N LEU A 106 -3.46 2.27 2.21
CA LEU A 106 -4.55 2.78 3.04
C LEU A 106 -4.20 4.11 3.72
N ARG A 107 -2.97 4.24 4.22
CA ARG A 107 -2.49 5.50 4.82
C ARG A 107 -2.42 6.64 3.80
N ASP A 108 -1.87 6.39 2.62
CA ASP A 108 -1.79 7.37 1.54
C ASP A 108 -3.18 7.81 1.07
N ALA A 109 -4.17 6.92 1.15
CA ALA A 109 -5.58 7.21 0.87
C ALA A 109 -6.32 7.94 2.01
N GLY A 110 -5.64 8.28 3.11
CA GLY A 110 -6.24 8.92 4.28
C GLY A 110 -7.14 7.99 5.10
N GLN A 111 -6.89 6.69 5.07
CA GLN A 111 -7.64 5.64 5.76
C GLN A 111 -6.80 4.93 6.86
N PRO A 112 -6.31 5.68 7.87
CA PRO A 112 -5.42 5.11 8.89
C PRO A 112 -6.13 4.11 9.81
N VAL A 113 -7.44 4.23 10.03
CA VAL A 113 -8.21 3.30 10.87
C VAL A 113 -8.35 1.93 10.20
N GLU A 114 -8.58 1.93 8.89
CA GLU A 114 -8.63 0.73 8.05
C GLU A 114 -7.25 0.07 7.97
N ALA A 115 -6.18 0.87 7.87
CA ALA A 115 -4.80 0.38 7.94
C ALA A 115 -4.55 -0.34 9.27
N LEU A 116 -4.93 0.25 10.40
CA LEU A 116 -4.84 -0.42 11.71
C LEU A 116 -5.64 -1.73 11.74
N GLY A 117 -6.87 -1.71 11.22
CA GLY A 117 -7.73 -2.90 11.15
C GLY A 117 -7.10 -4.05 10.36
N LEU A 118 -6.55 -3.75 9.18
CA LEU A 118 -5.85 -4.73 8.36
C LEU A 118 -4.60 -5.27 9.07
N GLY A 119 -3.76 -4.39 9.61
CA GLY A 119 -2.47 -4.76 10.18
C GLY A 119 -2.58 -5.51 11.50
N VAL A 120 -3.46 -5.12 12.42
CA VAL A 120 -3.62 -5.81 13.71
C VAL A 120 -4.06 -7.26 13.53
N GLY A 121 -4.88 -7.55 12.53
CA GLY A 121 -5.34 -8.92 12.24
C GLY A 121 -4.27 -9.83 11.63
N HIS A 122 -3.25 -9.26 10.97
CA HIS A 122 -2.36 -10.03 10.07
C HIS A 122 -0.87 -9.86 10.40
N TRP A 123 -0.48 -8.88 11.21
CA TRP A 123 0.92 -8.68 11.55
C TRP A 123 1.44 -9.73 12.51
N ARG A 124 2.57 -10.34 12.14
CA ARG A 124 3.31 -11.29 12.97
C ARG A 124 4.73 -10.75 13.22
N PRO A 125 4.97 -10.03 14.33
CA PRO A 125 6.25 -9.33 14.56
C PRO A 125 7.51 -10.21 14.53
N LYS A 126 7.38 -11.52 14.78
CA LYS A 126 8.51 -12.47 14.74
C LYS A 126 8.84 -12.98 13.33
N GLU A 127 7.91 -12.84 12.40
CA GLU A 127 7.97 -13.40 11.05
C GLU A 127 8.07 -12.29 10.00
N HIS A 128 7.28 -11.23 10.15
CA HIS A 128 7.13 -10.18 9.16
C HIS A 128 8.19 -9.10 9.30
N THR A 129 8.49 -8.39 8.21
CA THR A 129 9.39 -7.23 8.19
C THR A 129 9.02 -6.14 9.21
N PRO A 130 10.01 -5.43 9.82
CA PRO A 130 9.76 -4.31 10.74
C PRO A 130 8.91 -3.18 10.14
N LYS A 131 8.91 -3.02 8.81
CA LYS A 131 8.11 -2.01 8.09
C LYS A 131 6.62 -2.08 8.38
N VAL A 132 6.09 -3.27 8.68
CA VAL A 132 4.67 -3.41 9.08
C VAL A 132 4.43 -2.67 10.39
N GLY A 133 5.31 -2.84 11.38
CA GLY A 133 5.22 -2.16 12.68
C GLY A 133 5.40 -0.65 12.55
N GLU A 134 6.32 -0.21 11.69
CA GLU A 134 6.49 1.20 11.33
C GLU A 134 5.17 1.81 10.81
N HIS A 135 4.56 1.19 9.79
CA HIS A 135 3.28 1.66 9.27
C HIS A 135 2.15 1.64 10.30
N LEU A 136 2.12 0.67 11.22
CA LEU A 136 1.11 0.63 12.28
C LEU A 136 1.29 1.75 13.30
N VAL A 137 2.53 2.09 13.66
CA VAL A 137 2.80 3.25 14.50
C VAL A 137 2.34 4.52 13.82
N HIS A 138 2.69 4.72 12.54
CA HIS A 138 2.24 5.90 11.81
C HIS A 138 0.72 5.98 11.66
N ALA A 139 0.05 4.88 11.29
CA ALA A 139 -1.41 4.83 11.19
C ALA A 139 -2.08 5.16 12.53
N ALA A 140 -1.54 4.67 13.65
CA ALA A 140 -2.05 5.00 14.98
C ALA A 140 -1.87 6.50 15.29
N LEU A 141 -0.74 7.10 14.92
CA LEU A 141 -0.53 8.54 15.10
C LEU A 141 -1.43 9.40 14.20
N GLU A 142 -1.65 8.98 12.96
CA GLU A 142 -2.57 9.63 12.01
C GLU A 142 -4.04 9.55 12.45
N ALA A 143 -4.39 8.51 13.21
CA ALA A 143 -5.70 8.36 13.83
C ALA A 143 -5.80 8.98 15.24
N ASP A 144 -4.80 9.76 15.69
CA ASP A 144 -4.71 10.35 17.04
C ASP A 144 -4.75 9.32 18.20
N ARG A 145 -4.29 8.10 17.96
CA ARG A 145 -4.25 6.97 18.92
C ARG A 145 -2.83 6.74 19.44
N ALA A 146 -2.26 7.74 20.10
CA ALA A 146 -0.86 7.69 20.59
C ALA A 146 -0.57 6.52 21.54
N TYR A 147 -1.55 6.10 22.36
CA TYR A 147 -1.40 4.93 23.22
C TYR A 147 -1.20 3.63 22.44
N GLU A 148 -1.96 3.43 21.36
CA GLU A 148 -1.82 2.25 20.51
C GLU A 148 -0.55 2.28 19.68
N ALA A 149 -0.14 3.48 19.22
CA ALA A 149 1.15 3.68 18.59
C ALA A 149 2.29 3.17 19.49
N ARG A 150 2.23 3.45 20.80
CA ARG A 150 3.19 2.92 21.78
C ARG A 150 3.15 1.40 21.89
N GLN A 151 1.96 0.79 21.86
CA GLN A 151 1.83 -0.68 21.89
C GLN A 151 2.43 -1.34 20.65
N HIS A 152 2.23 -0.75 19.46
CA HIS A 152 2.85 -1.22 18.23
C HIS A 152 4.38 -1.06 18.26
N LEU A 153 4.88 0.07 18.76
CA LEU A 153 6.33 0.28 18.95
C LEU A 153 6.95 -0.78 19.87
N GLN A 154 6.30 -1.12 20.98
CA GLN A 154 6.77 -2.18 21.89
C GLN A 154 6.83 -3.55 21.22
N SER A 155 5.93 -3.82 20.27
CA SER A 155 5.96 -5.08 19.52
C SER A 155 7.21 -5.24 18.65
N LEU A 156 7.97 -4.16 18.38
CA LEU A 156 9.28 -4.26 17.73
C LEU A 156 10.36 -4.95 18.61
N ASP A 157 10.11 -5.14 19.90
CA ASP A 157 10.99 -5.91 20.80
C ASP A 157 11.02 -7.41 20.45
N PHE A 158 10.06 -7.91 19.67
CA PHE A 158 10.01 -9.31 19.26
C PHE A 158 10.95 -9.65 18.09
N TYR A 159 11.57 -8.67 17.44
CA TYR A 159 12.54 -8.90 16.38
C TYR A 159 13.85 -9.44 16.93
N ARG A 160 14.45 -10.43 16.25
CA ARG A 160 15.72 -11.03 16.70
C ARG A 160 16.89 -10.07 16.58
N ASP A 161 16.95 -9.31 15.48
CA ASP A 161 18.00 -8.33 15.26
C ASP A 161 17.57 -6.98 15.84
N GLN A 162 17.79 -6.83 17.14
CA GLN A 162 17.49 -5.59 17.86
C GLN A 162 18.35 -4.40 17.41
N ARG A 163 19.51 -4.65 16.77
CA ARG A 163 20.34 -3.57 16.22
C ARG A 163 19.72 -3.01 14.95
N ALA A 164 19.17 -3.88 14.09
CA ALA A 164 18.52 -3.47 12.85
C ALA A 164 17.25 -2.62 13.08
N VAL A 165 16.56 -2.77 14.22
CA VAL A 165 15.36 -1.99 14.56
C VAL A 165 15.61 -0.86 15.55
N ALA A 166 16.83 -0.67 16.05
CA ALA A 166 17.12 0.31 17.10
C ALA A 166 16.85 1.75 16.63
N ASP A 167 17.34 2.11 15.46
CA ASP A 167 17.17 3.45 14.89
C ASP A 167 15.69 3.73 14.60
N LEU A 168 15.00 2.76 14.00
CA LEU A 168 13.56 2.82 13.76
C LEU A 168 12.78 3.04 15.05
N LYS A 169 13.10 2.30 16.12
CA LYS A 169 12.43 2.46 17.42
C LYS A 169 12.67 3.83 18.03
N ALA A 170 13.89 4.38 17.89
CA ALA A 170 14.22 5.70 18.41
C ALA A 170 13.43 6.79 17.67
N GLU A 171 13.39 6.71 16.34
CA GLU A 171 12.62 7.62 15.49
C GLU A 171 11.12 7.60 15.84
N LEU A 172 10.52 6.41 15.80
CA LEU A 172 9.09 6.23 16.11
C LEU A 172 8.77 6.65 17.55
N GLY A 173 9.65 6.36 18.51
CA GLY A 173 9.50 6.78 19.91
C GLY A 173 9.46 8.30 20.06
N ALA A 174 10.29 9.04 19.31
CA ALA A 174 10.28 10.49 19.31
C ALA A 174 8.98 11.06 18.73
N LEU A 175 8.46 10.48 17.65
CA LEU A 175 7.18 10.88 17.05
C LEU A 175 6.00 10.69 18.01
N ILE A 176 5.96 9.54 18.72
CA ILE A 176 4.93 9.27 19.73
C ILE A 176 5.00 10.28 20.87
N ALA A 177 6.20 10.56 21.40
CA ALA A 177 6.37 11.52 22.48
C ALA A 177 5.90 12.93 22.09
N GLN A 178 6.18 13.35 20.85
CA GLN A 178 5.66 14.62 20.31
C GLN A 178 4.13 14.62 20.25
N ALA A 179 3.51 13.54 19.75
CA ALA A 179 2.05 13.43 19.70
C ALA A 179 1.41 13.51 21.09
N GLU A 180 1.94 12.78 22.07
CA GLU A 180 1.42 12.81 23.45
C GLU A 180 1.52 14.20 24.10
N SER A 181 2.61 14.92 23.84
CA SER A 181 2.79 16.28 24.36
C SER A 181 1.76 17.27 23.81
N ARG A 182 1.31 17.08 22.56
CA ARG A 182 0.25 17.90 21.95
C ARG A 182 -1.11 17.62 22.60
N THR A 183 -1.43 16.36 22.89
CA THR A 183 -2.68 15.99 23.54
C THR A 183 -2.74 16.44 25.00
N ALA A 184 -1.63 16.43 25.73
CA ALA A 184 -1.57 16.86 27.13
C ALA A 184 -1.61 18.40 27.33
N GLY A 185 -1.34 19.17 26.27
CA GLY A 185 -1.35 20.64 26.29
C GLY A 185 -2.60 21.31 25.73
N ALA A 186 -3.57 20.54 25.24
CA ALA A 186 -4.87 21.00 24.73
C ALA A 186 -5.96 20.87 25.82
#